data_AF-A0A2E1M034-F1
#
_entry.id   AF-A0A2E1M034-F1
#
_cell.length_a   1.000
_cell.length_b   1.000
_cell.length_c   1.000
_cell.angle_alpha   90.00
_cell.angle_beta   90.00
_cell.angle_gamma   90.00
#
_symmetry.space_group_name_H-M   'P 1'
#
loop_
_entity.id
_entity.type
_entity.pdbx_description
1 polymer ?
#
loop_
_entity_poly.entity_id
_entity_poly.type
_entity_poly.pdbx_seq_one_letter_code
_entity_poly.pdbx_strand_id
1 'polypeptide(L)'
;GTLFGIGYQIFDDLQDREGDRLSGNTANMALMVEDNAVSKYQANTAEELAYYFLSEAASGAAELPSGCGDLLIEKCSALLQVLEREAA
;
A
#
# COMPACT_ATOMS: atom_id res chain seq x y z
N GLY A 1 2.74 -1.40 12.77
CA GLY A 1 3.75 -2.38 12.35
C GLY A 1 3.27 -3.18 11.16
N THR A 2 2.50 -4.25 11.38
CA THR A 2 2.03 -5.16 10.32
C THR A 2 1.28 -4.46 9.20
N LEU A 3 0.33 -3.57 9.53
CA LEU A 3 -0.46 -2.84 8.53
C LEU A 3 0.44 -2.01 7.60
N PHE A 4 1.42 -1.32 8.16
CA PHE A 4 2.41 -0.57 7.38
C PHE A 4 3.21 -1.50 6.46
N GLY A 5 3.70 -2.64 6.97
CA GLY A 5 4.46 -3.59 6.17
C GLY A 5 3.65 -4.12 4.97
N ILE A 6 2.36 -4.43 5.17
CA ILE A 6 1.48 -4.86 4.09
C ILE A 6 1.29 -3.74 3.06
N GLY A 7 0.91 -2.54 3.50
CA GLY A 7 0.70 -1.41 2.61
C GLY A 7 1.97 -1.01 1.85
N TYR A 8 3.12 -1.05 2.51
CA TYR A 8 4.43 -0.76 1.91
C TYR A 8 4.81 -1.79 0.85
N GLN A 9 4.64 -3.09 1.11
CA GLN A 9 4.97 -4.12 0.12
C GLN A 9 4.09 -4.00 -1.13
N ILE A 10 2.79 -3.73 -0.97
CA ILE A 10 1.90 -3.55 -2.12
C ILE A 10 2.31 -2.29 -2.89
N PHE A 11 2.69 -1.21 -2.20
CA PHE A 11 3.22 -0.01 -2.84
C PHE A 11 4.51 -0.28 -3.63
N ASP A 12 5.44 -1.05 -3.06
CA ASP A 12 6.69 -1.45 -3.73
C ASP A 12 6.40 -2.27 -5.00
N ASP A 13 5.53 -3.27 -4.89
CA ASP A 13 5.08 -4.10 -6.01
C ASP A 13 4.39 -3.26 -7.11
N LEU A 14 3.67 -2.19 -6.76
CA LEU A 14 3.08 -1.26 -7.74
C LEU A 14 4.14 -0.53 -8.56
N GLN A 15 5.25 -0.13 -7.94
CA GLN A 15 6.36 0.57 -8.61
C GLN A 15 7.14 -0.39 -9.52
N ASP A 16 7.28 -1.65 -9.12
CA ASP A 16 8.00 -2.67 -9.88
C ASP A 16 7.13 -3.41 -10.92
N ARG A 17 5.82 -3.13 -10.95
CA ARG A 17 4.80 -3.86 -11.74
C ARG A 17 5.21 -4.13 -13.19
N GLU A 18 5.68 -3.11 -13.90
CA GLU A 18 6.02 -3.26 -15.33
C GLU A 18 7.29 -4.10 -15.53
N GLY A 19 8.30 -3.91 -14.67
CA GLY A 19 9.51 -4.72 -14.69
C GLY A 19 9.24 -6.19 -14.37
N ASP A 20 8.37 -6.44 -13.38
CA ASP A 20 7.95 -7.78 -13.00
C ASP A 20 7.11 -8.46 -14.08
N ARG A 21 6.23 -7.71 -14.75
CA ARG A 21 5.48 -8.23 -15.91
C ARG A 21 6.41 -8.69 -17.03
N LEU A 22 7.44 -7.89 -17.34
CA LEU A 22 8.40 -8.21 -18.42
C LEU A 22 9.32 -9.38 -18.06
N SER A 23 9.65 -9.55 -16.78
CA SER A 23 10.48 -10.67 -16.32
C SER A 23 9.71 -11.97 -16.11
N GLY A 24 8.37 -11.93 -16.17
CA GLY A 24 7.51 -13.07 -15.88
C GLY A 24 7.44 -13.41 -14.39
N ASN A 25 7.75 -12.44 -13.52
CA ASN A 25 7.65 -12.59 -12.07
C ASN A 25 6.17 -12.59 -11.64
N THR A 26 5.69 -13.73 -11.15
CA THR A 26 4.29 -13.88 -10.71
C THR A 26 4.09 -13.61 -9.22
N ALA A 27 5.13 -13.24 -8.48
CA ALA A 27 5.04 -12.97 -7.04
C ALA A 27 4.61 -11.53 -6.70
N ASN A 28 4.47 -10.68 -7.71
CA ASN A 28 4.07 -9.29 -7.55
C ASN A 28 2.56 -9.20 -7.22
N MET A 29 2.24 -8.66 -6.05
CA MET A 29 0.87 -8.55 -5.56
C MET A 29 0.01 -7.64 -6.43
N ALA A 30 0.57 -6.60 -7.05
CA ALA A 30 -0.17 -5.72 -7.93
C ALA A 30 -0.68 -6.48 -9.17
N LEU A 31 0.17 -7.32 -9.77
CA LEU A 31 -0.22 -8.21 -10.88
C LEU A 31 -1.27 -9.23 -10.43
N MET A 32 -1.11 -9.83 -9.24
CA MET A 32 -2.08 -10.81 -8.72
C MET A 32 -3.47 -10.22 -8.49
N VAL A 33 -3.55 -8.96 -8.03
CA VAL A 33 -4.81 -8.25 -7.78
C VAL A 33 -5.48 -7.84 -9.11
N GLU A 34 -4.70 -7.46 -10.12
CA GLU A 34 -5.25 -7.22 -11.47
C GLU A 34 -5.92 -8.49 -12.05
N ASP A 35 -5.29 -9.64 -11.84
CA ASP A 35 -5.79 -10.93 -12.33
C ASP A 35 -6.94 -11.50 -11.49
N ASN A 36 -7.14 -11.02 -10.25
CA ASN A 36 -8.12 -11.55 -9.30
C ASN A 36 -8.83 -10.44 -8.52
N ALA A 37 -10.16 -10.30 -8.71
CA ALA A 37 -10.95 -9.38 -7.91
C ALA A 37 -10.88 -9.71 -6.40
N VAL A 38 -10.25 -8.85 -5.61
CA VAL A 38 -10.11 -9.04 -4.16
C VAL A 38 -11.34 -8.51 -3.42
N SER A 39 -12.43 -9.29 -3.45
CA SER A 39 -13.72 -8.92 -2.85
C SER A 39 -13.69 -8.70 -1.32
N LYS A 40 -12.66 -9.18 -0.62
CA LYS A 40 -12.57 -9.14 0.85
C LYS A 40 -12.33 -7.74 1.42
N TYR A 41 -11.68 -6.83 0.68
CA TYR A 41 -11.19 -5.55 1.21
C TYR A 41 -11.92 -4.31 0.67
N GLN A 42 -13.02 -4.48 -0.08
CA GLN A 42 -13.68 -3.38 -0.83
C GLN A 42 -12.70 -2.56 -1.71
N ALA A 43 -11.54 -3.12 -2.02
CA ALA A 43 -10.53 -2.59 -2.91
C ALA A 43 -10.56 -3.44 -4.17
N ASN A 44 -10.78 -2.80 -5.31
CA ASN A 44 -10.81 -3.38 -6.63
C ASN A 44 -9.44 -3.29 -7.32
N THR A 45 -8.53 -2.47 -6.80
CA THR A 45 -7.17 -2.33 -7.30
C THR A 45 -6.12 -2.49 -6.20
N ALA A 46 -4.87 -2.75 -6.60
CA ALA A 46 -3.76 -2.83 -5.66
C ALA A 46 -3.46 -1.47 -5.03
N GLU A 47 -3.69 -0.37 -5.77
CA GLU A 47 -3.59 1.00 -5.29
C GLU A 47 -4.59 1.26 -4.14
N GLU A 48 -5.86 0.87 -4.31
CA GLU A 48 -6.87 0.98 -3.26
C GLU A 48 -6.52 0.14 -2.02
N LEU A 49 -5.92 -1.05 -2.23
CA LEU A 49 -5.51 -1.94 -1.13
C LEU A 49 -4.31 -1.37 -0.36
N ALA A 50 -3.30 -0.84 -1.08
CA ALA A 50 -2.18 -0.13 -0.47
C ALA A 50 -2.65 1.09 0.31
N TYR A 51 -3.57 1.88 -0.27
CA TYR A 51 -4.15 3.04 0.38
C TYR A 51 -4.85 2.68 1.69
N TYR A 52 -5.67 1.61 1.68
CA TYR A 52 -6.36 1.13 2.87
C TYR A 52 -5.39 0.79 4.00
N PHE A 53 -4.40 -0.07 3.74
CA PHE A 53 -3.46 -0.51 4.78
C PHE A 53 -2.56 0.62 5.30
N LEU A 54 -2.11 1.53 4.43
CA LEU A 54 -1.30 2.69 4.82
C LEU A 54 -2.12 3.69 5.67
N SER A 55 -3.40 3.89 5.33
CA SER A 55 -4.32 4.73 6.11
C SER A 55 -4.58 4.15 7.50
N GLU A 56 -4.86 2.86 7.59
CA GLU A 56 -5.05 2.17 8.88
C GLU A 56 -3.76 2.18 9.72
N ALA A 57 -2.59 2.05 9.08
CA ALA A 57 -1.31 2.14 9.76
C ALA A 57 -1.03 3.54 10.33
N ALA A 58 -1.37 4.60 9.59
CA ALA A 58 -1.25 5.98 10.07
C ALA A 58 -2.20 6.25 11.23
N SER A 59 -3.46 5.81 11.11
CA SER A 59 -4.47 5.93 12.16
C SER A 59 -4.02 5.26 13.46
N GLY A 60 -3.60 3.99 13.39
CA GLY A 60 -3.10 3.28 14.57
C GLY A 60 -1.79 3.85 15.15
N ALA A 61 -0.94 4.47 14.31
CA ALA A 61 0.26 5.16 14.78
C ALA A 61 -0.08 6.45 15.53
N ALA A 62 -1.14 7.15 15.14
CA ALA A 62 -1.61 8.38 15.80
C ALA A 62 -2.12 8.13 17.23
N GLU A 63 -2.51 6.90 17.56
CA GLU A 63 -2.93 6.52 18.91
C GLU A 63 -1.74 6.25 19.86
N LEU A 64 -0.50 6.19 19.35
CA LEU A 64 0.67 5.91 20.17
C LEU A 64 1.03 7.11 21.07
N PRO A 65 1.40 6.87 22.34
CA PRO A 65 1.71 7.94 23.27
C PRO A 65 3.01 8.66 22.90
N SER A 66 3.11 9.91 23.34
CA SER A 66 4.36 10.69 23.34
C SER A 66 5.02 10.87 21.95
N GLY A 67 4.23 10.88 20.87
CA GLY A 67 4.75 11.09 19.51
C GLY A 67 5.56 9.91 18.96
N CYS A 68 5.53 8.74 19.61
CA CYS A 68 6.26 7.57 19.15
C CYS A 68 5.82 7.10 17.74
N GLY A 69 4.64 7.49 17.29
CA GLY A 69 4.10 7.19 15.97
C GLY A 69 4.47 8.19 14.87
N ASP A 70 5.02 9.35 15.19
CA ASP A 70 5.11 10.50 14.28
C ASP A 70 5.84 10.18 12.98
N LEU A 71 6.99 9.49 13.07
CA LEU A 71 7.76 9.09 11.90
C LEU A 71 6.98 8.11 11.02
N LEU A 72 6.22 7.19 11.62
CA LEU A 72 5.42 6.22 10.86
C LEU A 72 4.25 6.92 10.15
N ILE A 73 3.61 7.88 10.82
CA ILE A 73 2.54 8.70 10.23
C ILE A 73 3.10 9.48 9.04
N GLU A 74 4.23 10.17 9.19
CA GLU A 74 4.87 10.92 8.11
C GLU A 74 5.17 10.03 6.91
N LYS A 75 5.70 8.83 7.14
CA LYS A 75 5.98 7.87 6.08
C LYS A 75 4.71 7.39 5.38
N CYS A 76 3.66 7.04 6.13
CA CYS A 76 2.37 6.69 5.53
C CYS A 76 1.81 7.85 4.69
N SER A 77 1.80 9.07 5.21
CA SER A 77 1.29 10.25 4.50
C SER A 77 2.04 10.53 3.20
N ALA A 78 3.37 10.38 3.18
CA ALA A 78 4.16 10.57 1.97
C ALA A 78 3.81 9.55 0.88
N LEU A 79 3.60 8.28 1.25
CA LEU A 79 3.23 7.23 0.30
C LEU A 79 1.78 7.38 -0.20
N LEU A 80 0.85 7.74 0.68
CA LEU A 80 -0.55 8.01 0.32
C LEU A 80 -0.65 9.15 -0.72
N GLN A 81 0.14 10.21 -0.56
CA GLN A 81 0.20 11.31 -1.54
C GLN A 81 0.73 10.88 -2.92
N VAL A 82 1.56 9.83 -2.99
CA VAL A 82 1.98 9.28 -4.29
C VAL A 82 0.80 8.56 -4.93
N LEU A 83 0.13 7.68 -4.19
CA LEU A 83 -1.05 6.93 -4.67
C LEU A 83 -2.17 7.86 -5.15
N GLU A 84 -2.46 8.94 -4.41
CA GLU A 84 -3.49 9.93 -4.79
C GLU A 84 -3.14 10.69 -6.08
N ARG A 85 -1.85 10.93 -6.35
CA ARG A 85 -1.41 11.61 -7.58
C ARG A 85 -1.49 10.72 -8.80
N GLU A 86 -1.25 9.43 -8.65
CA GLU A 86 -1.31 8.46 -9.74
C GLU A 86 -2.77 8.12 -10.14
N ALA A 87 -3.73 8.37 -9.25
CA ALA A 87 -5.16 8.17 -9.49
C ALA A 87 -5.90 9.37 -10.14
N ALA A 88 -5.24 10.53 -10.28
CA ALA A 88 -5.81 11.79 -10.79
C ALA A 88 -5.52 12.03 -12.28
#